data_AF-A0A5N5F3G7-F1
#
_entry.id   AF-A0A5N5F3G7-F1
#
_cell.length_a   1.000
_cell.length_b   1.000
_cell.length_c   1.000
_cell.angle_alpha   90.00
_cell.angle_beta   90.00
_cell.angle_gamma   90.00
#
_symmetry.space_group_name_H-M   'P 1'
#
loop_
_entity.id
_entity.type
_entity.pdbx_description
1 polymer ?
#
loop_
_entity_poly.entity_id
_entity_poly.type
_entity_poly.pdbx_seq_one_letter_code
_entity_poly.pdbx_strand_id
1 'polypeptide(L)'
;MEAEKALFLSPKDPGPHILKALSLDLLGHKTSALKSLDAALSPPCVKTLSEKERGDALVKRAELKLGLNRRRRVDSAVEDLVDAVGLGRAEGDATAFCLLGQCYEWKRTREEAREEFEWALRVDPGSDLARQGLDRLGP
;
A
#
# COMPACT_ATOMS: atom_id res chain seq x y z
N MET A 1 -7.86 -4.05 23.81
CA MET A 1 -7.67 -3.10 24.93
C MET A 1 -6.25 -2.54 25.03
N GLU A 2 -5.21 -3.19 24.51
CA GLU A 2 -3.83 -2.66 24.59
C GLU A 2 -3.53 -1.53 23.59
N ALA A 3 -3.99 -1.66 22.34
CA ALA A 3 -3.81 -0.59 21.33
C ALA A 3 -4.48 0.73 21.75
N GLU A 4 -5.65 0.68 22.38
CA GLU A 4 -6.38 1.87 22.86
C GLU A 4 -5.67 2.55 24.05
N LYS A 5 -5.00 1.78 24.91
CA LYS A 5 -4.17 2.31 26.00
C LYS A 5 -2.90 2.96 25.46
N ALA A 6 -2.27 2.38 24.44
CA ALA A 6 -1.09 2.95 23.79
C ALA A 6 -1.39 4.30 23.11
N LEU A 7 -2.56 4.44 22.47
CA LEU A 7 -3.03 5.70 21.89
C LEU A 7 -3.13 6.85 22.90
N PHE A 8 -3.38 6.53 24.18
CA PHE A 8 -3.51 7.53 25.25
C PHE A 8 -2.16 8.00 25.80
N LEU A 9 -1.12 7.18 25.67
CA LEU A 9 0.21 7.42 26.26
C LEU A 9 1.18 8.13 25.30
N SER A 10 1.00 7.97 23.99
CA SER A 10 1.78 8.66 22.96
C SER A 10 0.89 9.06 21.77
N PRO A 11 0.22 10.23 21.82
CA PRO A 11 -0.68 10.68 20.75
C PRO A 11 0.03 11.01 19.42
N LYS A 12 1.36 10.85 19.35
CA LYS A 12 2.20 11.02 18.15
C LYS A 12 2.79 9.70 17.64
N ASP A 13 2.49 8.58 18.30
CA ASP A 13 2.97 7.25 17.91
C ASP A 13 2.01 6.65 16.86
N PRO A 14 2.46 6.42 15.61
CA PRO A 14 1.66 5.81 14.56
C PRO A 14 1.50 4.29 14.73
N GLY A 15 2.34 3.62 15.53
CA GLY A 15 2.37 2.17 15.69
C GLY A 15 1.02 1.56 16.12
N PRO A 16 0.35 2.07 17.18
CA PRO A 16 -0.96 1.58 17.59
C PRO A 16 -2.04 1.72 16.53
N HIS A 17 -1.98 2.77 15.71
CA HIS A 17 -2.90 2.98 14.60
C HIS A 17 -2.68 1.97 13.47
N ILE A 18 -1.43 1.67 13.12
CA ILE A 18 -1.08 0.64 12.12
C ILE A 18 -1.53 -0.74 12.61
N LEU A 19 -1.19 -1.11 13.85
CA LEU A 19 -1.58 -2.42 14.41
C LEU A 19 -3.10 -2.59 14.47
N LYS A 20 -3.83 -1.52 14.84
CA LYS A 20 -5.29 -1.50 14.82
C LYS A 20 -5.83 -1.67 13.41
N ALA A 21 -5.23 -1.02 12.42
CA ALA A 21 -5.64 -1.16 11.02
C ALA A 21 -5.50 -2.60 10.52
N LEU A 22 -4.34 -3.22 10.77
CA LEU A 22 -4.08 -4.60 10.40
C LEU A 22 -5.06 -5.58 11.06
N SER A 23 -5.32 -5.40 12.36
CA SER A 23 -6.28 -6.22 13.10
C SER A 23 -7.70 -6.08 12.54
N LEU A 24 -8.11 -4.84 12.21
CA LEU A 24 -9.43 -4.58 11.63
C LEU A 24 -9.57 -5.17 10.22
N ASP A 25 -8.51 -5.12 9.40
CA ASP A 25 -8.53 -5.71 8.07
C ASP A 25 -8.63 -7.25 8.13
N LEU A 26 -7.91 -7.90 9.05
CA LEU A 26 -8.03 -9.34 9.30
C LEU A 26 -9.45 -9.75 9.71
N LEU A 27 -10.16 -8.88 10.43
CA LEU A 27 -11.57 -9.07 10.80
C LEU A 27 -12.55 -8.67 9.69
N GLY A 28 -12.07 -8.24 8.52
CA GLY A 28 -12.88 -7.81 7.38
C GLY A 28 -13.46 -6.39 7.51
N HIS A 29 -13.12 -5.65 8.57
CA HIS A 29 -13.57 -4.28 8.82
C HIS A 29 -12.75 -3.25 8.03
N LYS A 30 -12.73 -3.39 6.71
CA LYS A 30 -11.86 -2.61 5.79
C LYS A 30 -12.03 -1.09 5.89
N THR A 31 -13.24 -0.59 6.13
CA THR A 31 -13.51 0.85 6.30
C THR A 31 -12.87 1.42 7.57
N SER A 32 -12.95 0.67 8.67
CA SER A 32 -12.35 1.05 9.96
C SER A 32 -10.82 0.88 9.93
N ALA A 33 -10.33 -0.12 9.21
CA ALA A 33 -8.91 -0.31 8.94
C ALA A 33 -8.33 0.90 8.18
N LEU A 34 -9.01 1.32 7.10
CA LEU A 34 -8.60 2.47 6.29
C LEU A 34 -8.50 3.74 7.14
N LYS A 35 -9.51 4.03 7.97
CA LYS A 35 -9.48 5.17 8.89
C LYS A 35 -8.31 5.14 9.86
N SER A 36 -7.91 3.95 10.31
CA SER A 36 -6.78 3.80 11.23
C SER A 36 -5.45 4.06 10.53
N LEU A 37 -5.29 3.63 9.28
CA LEU A 37 -4.11 3.99 8.46
C LEU A 37 -4.07 5.47 8.09
N ASP A 38 -5.22 6.09 7.79
CA ASP A 38 -5.29 7.54 7.56
C ASP A 38 -4.79 8.32 8.79
N ALA A 39 -5.12 7.87 10.00
CA ALA A 39 -4.62 8.48 11.23
C ALA A 39 -3.09 8.29 11.37
N ALA A 40 -2.58 7.08 11.12
CA ALA A 40 -1.14 6.78 11.19
C ALA A 40 -0.31 7.63 10.20
N LEU A 41 -0.84 7.83 8.99
CA LEU A 41 -0.18 8.54 7.90
C LEU A 41 -0.45 10.06 7.90
N SER A 42 -1.18 10.58 8.90
CA SER A 42 -1.43 12.01 9.03
C SER A 42 -0.28 12.73 9.76
N PRO A 43 -0.02 14.02 9.47
CA PRO A 43 0.90 14.82 10.28
C PRO A 43 0.34 15.02 11.71
N PRO A 44 1.15 14.89 12.78
CA PRO A 44 2.61 14.72 12.78
C PRO A 44 3.09 13.26 12.77
N CYS A 45 2.20 12.27 12.93
CA CYS A 45 2.52 10.85 13.12
C CYS A 45 3.37 10.27 11.97
N VAL A 46 3.11 10.67 10.74
CA VAL A 46 3.89 10.19 9.57
C VAL A 46 5.39 10.51 9.67
N LYS A 47 5.78 11.54 10.42
CA LYS A 47 7.20 11.95 10.57
C LYS A 47 7.98 11.09 11.56
N THR A 48 7.29 10.28 12.37
CA THR A 48 7.93 9.38 13.34
C THR A 48 8.07 7.97 12.80
N LEU A 49 7.45 7.65 11.66
CA LEU A 49 7.66 6.40 10.93
C LEU A 49 9.04 6.37 10.27
N SER A 50 9.68 5.20 10.31
CA SER A 50 10.77 4.91 9.38
C SER A 50 10.27 4.88 7.93
N GLU A 51 11.18 5.05 6.96
CA GLU A 51 10.83 4.99 5.53
C GLU A 51 10.15 3.66 5.17
N LYS A 52 10.64 2.55 5.75
CA LYS A 52 10.05 1.23 5.59
C LYS A 52 8.64 1.14 6.15
N GLU A 53 8.41 1.50 7.41
CA GLU A 53 7.07 1.44 8.01
C GLU A 53 6.09 2.36 7.28
N ARG A 54 6.57 3.52 6.80
CA ARG A 54 5.76 4.42 5.98
C ARG A 54 5.41 3.78 4.64
N GLY A 55 6.37 3.14 3.97
CA GLY A 55 6.14 2.38 2.74
C GLY A 55 5.10 1.28 2.93
N ASP A 56 5.27 0.43 3.95
CA ASP A 56 4.35 -0.68 4.26
C ASP A 56 2.93 -0.16 4.56
N ALA A 57 2.82 0.93 5.34
CA ALA A 57 1.53 1.55 5.65
C ALA A 57 0.84 2.13 4.39
N LEU A 58 1.60 2.72 3.47
CA LEU A 58 1.08 3.23 2.20
C LEU A 58 0.59 2.10 1.29
N VAL A 59 1.37 1.02 1.14
CA VAL A 59 0.95 -0.19 0.39
C VAL A 59 -0.35 -0.74 0.97
N LYS A 60 -0.42 -0.90 2.30
CA LYS A 60 -1.62 -1.41 2.96
C LYS A 60 -2.83 -0.48 2.78
N ARG A 61 -2.62 0.83 2.81
CA ARG A 61 -3.69 1.80 2.57
C ARG A 61 -4.20 1.72 1.12
N ALA A 62 -3.31 1.54 0.15
CA ALA A 62 -3.65 1.34 -1.25
C ALA A 62 -4.50 0.06 -1.44
N GLU A 63 -4.12 -1.07 -0.86
CA GLU A 63 -4.90 -2.31 -0.89
C GLU A 63 -6.33 -2.11 -0.38
N LEU A 64 -6.49 -1.44 0.76
CA LEU A 64 -7.80 -1.15 1.34
C LEU A 64 -8.62 -0.22 0.45
N LYS A 65 -8.01 0.82 -0.10
CA LYS A 65 -8.65 1.74 -1.06
C LYS A 65 -9.20 0.96 -2.26
N LEU A 66 -8.40 0.09 -2.86
CA LEU A 66 -8.79 -0.73 -4.01
C LEU A 66 -9.88 -1.76 -3.65
N GLY A 67 -9.74 -2.44 -2.52
CA GLY A 67 -10.69 -3.44 -2.04
C GLY A 67 -12.04 -2.88 -1.62
N LEU A 68 -12.11 -1.60 -1.21
CA LEU A 68 -13.36 -0.93 -0.85
C LEU A 68 -14.11 -0.39 -2.07
N ASN A 69 -13.43 0.33 -2.95
CA ASN A 69 -14.05 0.88 -4.16
C ASN A 69 -13.00 1.23 -5.22
N ARG A 70 -12.49 0.20 -5.89
CA ARG A 70 -11.50 0.33 -6.98
C ARG A 70 -11.81 1.46 -7.95
N ARG A 71 -13.03 1.53 -8.50
CA ARG A 71 -13.40 2.53 -9.53
C ARG A 71 -13.24 3.98 -9.05
N ARG A 72 -13.51 4.25 -7.77
CA ARG A 72 -13.42 5.61 -7.20
C ARG A 72 -12.09 5.90 -6.53
N ARG A 73 -11.29 4.88 -6.23
CA ARG A 73 -10.11 5.02 -5.37
C ARG A 73 -8.79 4.63 -6.05
N VAL A 74 -8.82 4.20 -7.31
CA VAL A 74 -7.61 3.83 -8.05
C VAL A 74 -6.58 4.97 -8.08
N ASP A 75 -6.99 6.22 -8.31
CA ASP A 75 -6.05 7.34 -8.36
C ASP A 75 -5.37 7.60 -7.02
N SER A 76 -6.15 7.62 -5.93
CA SER A 76 -5.59 7.80 -4.59
C SER A 76 -4.80 6.57 -4.10
N ALA A 77 -5.02 5.40 -4.68
CA ALA A 77 -4.19 4.22 -4.42
C ALA A 77 -2.87 4.30 -5.21
N VAL A 78 -2.88 4.83 -6.43
CA VAL A 78 -1.67 5.11 -7.22
C VAL A 78 -0.77 6.10 -6.47
N GLU A 79 -1.33 7.18 -5.92
CA GLU A 79 -0.56 8.14 -5.10
C GLU A 79 0.19 7.44 -3.96
N ASP A 80 -0.51 6.61 -3.19
CA ASP A 80 0.10 5.86 -2.07
C ASP A 80 1.22 4.92 -2.57
N LEU A 81 0.98 4.22 -3.68
CA LEU A 81 1.91 3.23 -4.21
C LEU A 81 3.15 3.89 -4.83
N VAL A 82 2.99 5.04 -5.51
CA VAL A 82 4.11 5.84 -6.04
C VAL A 82 4.99 6.34 -4.90
N ASP A 83 4.39 6.86 -3.82
CA ASP A 83 5.13 7.25 -2.62
C ASP A 83 5.84 6.04 -1.99
N ALA A 84 5.18 4.89 -1.90
CA ALA A 84 5.74 3.68 -1.31
C ALA A 84 6.96 3.15 -2.10
N VAL A 85 6.86 3.04 -3.43
CA VAL A 85 8.00 2.61 -4.26
C VAL A 85 9.13 3.64 -4.24
N GLY A 86 8.82 4.93 -4.03
CA GLY A 86 9.83 5.98 -3.86
C GLY A 86 10.63 5.83 -2.56
N LEU A 87 9.98 5.41 -1.48
CA LEU A 87 10.61 5.20 -0.16
C LEU A 87 11.37 3.87 -0.06
N GLY A 88 10.90 2.84 -0.76
CA GLY A 88 11.34 1.45 -0.57
C GLY A 88 12.01 0.80 -1.77
N ARG A 89 12.38 1.55 -2.82
CA ARG A 89 12.91 1.02 -4.09
C ARG A 89 14.14 0.10 -3.94
N ALA A 90 14.81 0.11 -2.79
CA ALA A 90 15.97 -0.71 -2.47
C ALA A 90 15.69 -1.95 -1.59
N GLU A 91 14.55 -2.04 -0.89
CA GLU A 91 14.30 -3.07 0.14
C GLU A 91 13.17 -4.07 -0.16
N GLY A 92 12.71 -4.14 -1.41
CA GLY A 92 12.22 -5.41 -1.94
C GLY A 92 10.77 -5.79 -1.69
N ASP A 93 9.85 -4.83 -1.57
CA ASP A 93 8.42 -5.18 -1.64
C ASP A 93 7.92 -5.20 -3.10
N ALA A 94 8.02 -6.37 -3.74
CA ALA A 94 7.44 -6.60 -5.06
C ALA A 94 5.93 -6.35 -5.10
N THR A 95 5.23 -6.38 -3.94
CA THR A 95 3.79 -6.13 -3.83
C THR A 95 3.43 -4.72 -4.24
N ALA A 96 4.21 -3.71 -3.82
CA ALA A 96 3.98 -2.32 -4.18
C ALA A 96 4.01 -2.13 -5.70
N PHE A 97 5.04 -2.66 -6.35
CA PHE A 97 5.19 -2.65 -7.81
C PHE A 97 4.06 -3.42 -8.52
N CYS A 98 3.69 -4.59 -8.01
CA CYS A 98 2.58 -5.40 -8.52
C CYS A 98 1.23 -4.67 -8.45
N LEU A 99 0.93 -4.01 -7.33
CA LEU A 99 -0.30 -3.24 -7.15
C LEU A 99 -0.29 -1.99 -8.03
N LEU A 100 0.85 -1.33 -8.18
CA LEU A 100 0.98 -0.15 -9.02
C LEU A 100 0.77 -0.49 -10.50
N GLY A 101 1.38 -1.59 -10.97
CA GLY A 101 1.16 -2.12 -12.31
C GLY A 101 -0.32 -2.45 -12.60
N GLN A 102 -1.02 -3.08 -11.65
CA GLN A 102 -2.46 -3.33 -11.78
C GLN A 102 -3.29 -2.04 -11.84
N CYS A 103 -2.92 -1.04 -11.03
CA CYS A 103 -3.57 0.26 -11.06
C CYS A 103 -3.40 0.93 -12.43
N TYR A 104 -2.19 0.93 -12.98
CA TYR A 104 -1.93 1.46 -14.33
C TYR A 104 -2.65 0.67 -15.42
N GLU A 105 -2.74 -0.66 -15.30
CA GLU A 105 -3.56 -1.49 -16.21
C GLU A 105 -5.03 -1.04 -16.20
N TRP A 106 -5.62 -0.82 -15.01
CA TRP A 106 -7.00 -0.32 -14.90
C TRP A 106 -7.17 1.11 -15.40
N LYS A 107 -6.12 1.93 -15.31
CA LYS A 107 -6.07 3.30 -15.85
C LYS A 107 -5.76 3.37 -17.34
N ARG A 108 -5.55 2.22 -18.01
CA ARG A 108 -5.23 2.10 -19.44
C ARG A 108 -3.90 2.76 -19.85
N THR A 109 -2.97 2.88 -18.90
CA THR A 109 -1.60 3.35 -19.11
C THR A 109 -0.69 2.13 -19.18
N ARG A 110 -0.54 1.55 -20.38
CA ARG A 110 -0.04 0.18 -20.58
C ARG A 110 1.47 0.09 -20.39
N GLU A 111 2.18 1.13 -20.81
CA GLU A 111 3.62 1.29 -20.74
C GLU A 111 4.06 1.37 -19.28
N GLU A 112 3.47 2.24 -18.49
CA GLU A 112 3.74 2.36 -17.05
C GLU A 112 3.38 1.06 -16.33
N ALA A 113 2.26 0.42 -16.67
CA ALA A 113 1.90 -0.88 -16.10
C ALA A 113 2.98 -1.95 -16.35
N ARG A 114 3.52 -2.00 -17.58
CA ARG A 114 4.58 -2.94 -17.96
C ARG A 114 5.84 -2.67 -17.15
N GLU A 115 6.29 -1.42 -17.08
CA GLU A 115 7.50 -1.05 -16.32
C GLU A 115 7.41 -1.50 -14.86
N GLU A 116 6.28 -1.26 -14.20
CA GLU A 116 6.11 -1.65 -12.80
C GLU A 116 6.07 -3.18 -12.62
N PHE A 117 5.43 -3.93 -13.51
CA PHE A 117 5.45 -5.40 -13.44
C PHE A 117 6.85 -5.98 -13.74
N GLU A 118 7.60 -5.39 -14.67
CA GLU A 118 8.99 -5.78 -14.92
C GLU A 118 9.87 -5.52 -13.70
N TRP A 119 9.70 -4.38 -13.03
CA TRP A 119 10.37 -4.10 -11.76
C TRP A 119 9.98 -5.09 -10.67
N ALA A 120 8.70 -5.42 -10.55
CA ALA A 120 8.24 -6.43 -9.61
C ALA A 120 8.93 -7.79 -9.84
N LEU A 121 9.13 -8.21 -11.10
CA LEU A 121 9.86 -9.44 -11.43
C LEU A 121 11.37 -9.36 -11.22
N ARG A 122 11.97 -8.17 -11.25
CA ARG A 122 13.38 -7.98 -10.87
C ARG A 122 13.57 -8.14 -9.36
N VAL A 123 12.61 -7.66 -8.57
CA VAL A 123 12.62 -7.77 -7.10
C VAL A 123 12.26 -9.20 -6.67
N ASP A 124 11.18 -9.74 -7.21
CA ASP A 124 10.72 -11.11 -6.98
C ASP A 124 10.45 -11.82 -8.32
N PRO A 125 11.43 -12.58 -8.84
CA PRO A 125 11.26 -13.36 -10.06
C PRO A 125 10.13 -14.41 -10.00
N GLY A 126 9.68 -14.77 -8.79
CA GLY A 126 8.60 -15.71 -8.53
C GLY A 126 7.21 -15.09 -8.53
N SER A 127 7.08 -13.78 -8.74
CA SER A 127 5.77 -13.10 -8.68
C SER A 127 4.85 -13.50 -9.84
N ASP A 128 3.91 -14.40 -9.54
CA ASP A 128 2.85 -14.81 -10.47
C ASP A 128 1.98 -13.64 -10.89
N LEU A 129 1.74 -12.69 -9.99
CA LEU A 129 0.90 -11.53 -10.25
C LEU A 129 1.55 -10.64 -11.32
N ALA A 130 2.85 -10.38 -11.21
CA ALA A 130 3.57 -9.57 -12.18
C ALA A 130 3.63 -10.26 -13.55
N ARG A 131 3.89 -11.57 -13.57
CA ARG A 131 3.90 -12.36 -14.82
C ARG A 131 2.54 -12.35 -15.52
N GLN A 132 1.46 -12.61 -14.78
CA GLN A 132 0.10 -12.54 -15.32
C GLN A 132 -0.27 -11.13 -15.77
N GLY A 133 0.25 -10.09 -15.08
CA GLY A 133 0.14 -8.70 -15.49
C GLY A 133 0.71 -8.48 -16.88
N LEU A 134 1.98 -8.84 -17.08
CA LEU A 134 2.63 -8.74 -18.39
C LEU A 134 1.92 -9.55 -19.48
N ASP A 135 1.44 -10.76 -19.17
CA ASP A 135 0.69 -11.58 -20.12
C ASP A 135 -0.59 -10.88 -20.60
N ARG A 136 -1.33 -10.21 -19.70
CA ARG A 136 -2.51 -9.39 -20.08
C ARG A 136 -2.12 -8.15 -20.89
N LEU A 137 -0.93 -7.61 -20.64
CA LEU A 137 -0.37 -6.50 -21.40
C LEU A 137 0.24 -6.95 -22.75
N GLY A 138 0.28 -8.25 -23.05
CA GLY A 138 0.76 -8.76 -24.33
C GLY A 138 2.18 -8.27 -24.68
N PRO A 139 2.62 -8.38 -25.94
CA PRO A 139 3.82 -7.71 -26.44
C PRO A 139 3.59 -6.20 -26.57
#